data_AF-A0A537NE62-F1
#
_entry.id   AF-A0A537NE62-F1
#
_cell.length_a   1.000
_cell.length_b   1.000
_cell.length_c   1.000
_cell.angle_alpha   90.00
_cell.angle_beta   90.00
_cell.angle_gamma   90.00
#
_symmetry.space_group_name_H-M   'P 1'
#
loop_
_entity.id
_entity.type
_entity.pdbx_description
1 polymer ?
#
loop_
_entity_poly.entity_id
_entity_poly.type
_entity_poly.pdbx_seq_one_letter_code
_entity_poly.pdbx_strand_id
1 'polypeptide(L)'
;MFDVVQVRSGARVVTDPSRDDRLTIFGKATLSDRYLMPGESYQDMFARVASAYADDDAHAQRIYDYISNLWFMPSTPVLSNGGTQRGLPISCFLNEANDSLEGILGLWNENVWLAARGGGIGSYWGNLRSIGEKVGMNGKTSGVVPFIRVMDSLTLAISQGSLRRGSAAVYLPVSHPEIEEFIEIRRPTGGDPNRKALNLHHGLLISDAFMRAVENDEEWGLTSPKDGAVLRKISARHLWIRILTARVETGEPYLIFVDHVNKARPEQQKLAGLEVKTSNLCSEITLPTGVDHHGKQRTAVCCLSSLNLETYLEWHEHPTFIEDVMRFLDNVLQGFIDTAGSDFAKATYAAMRERSVGLGVMGFHSFLQANNIPLEAVMAKVWNKKMFKHIRGHCDQASKTLAKERGACPDAADFGIEERFSNKLAIAPTASISIICGGASPGIEPSAANVYNHKTLSGSFVVRNPYLEKLLIQKGRNDEDTWTSIMTDKGSVQHLDCLDDHEKA
;
A
#
# COMPACT_ATOMS: atom_id res chain seq x y z
N MET A 1 0.01 -6.82 -36.72
CA MET A 1 0.32 -5.46 -37.21
C MET A 1 0.67 -4.67 -35.97
N PHE A 2 1.85 -4.04 -35.91
CA PHE A 2 2.23 -3.25 -34.74
C PHE A 2 1.60 -1.87 -34.88
N ASP A 3 0.95 -1.39 -33.83
CA ASP A 3 0.37 -0.04 -33.79
C ASP A 3 1.28 0.90 -33.00
N VAL A 4 1.09 2.20 -33.17
CA VAL A 4 1.90 3.23 -32.50
C VAL A 4 1.00 4.07 -31.61
N VAL A 5 1.34 4.12 -30.33
CA VAL A 5 0.65 4.96 -29.33
C VAL A 5 1.57 6.08 -28.88
N GLN A 6 1.02 7.29 -28.83
CA GLN A 6 1.70 8.48 -28.33
C GLN A 6 0.66 9.40 -27.68
N VAL A 7 0.82 9.73 -26.39
CA VAL A 7 0.01 10.79 -25.78
C VAL A 7 0.48 12.16 -26.28
N ARG A 8 -0.38 13.18 -26.28
CA ARG A 8 -0.17 14.49 -26.93
C ARG A 8 1.15 15.21 -26.58
N SER A 9 1.83 14.82 -25.50
CA SER A 9 3.14 15.30 -25.06
C SER A 9 4.10 14.19 -24.62
N GLY A 10 3.79 12.93 -24.95
CA GLY A 10 4.53 11.76 -24.49
C GLY A 10 5.39 11.13 -25.56
N ALA A 11 6.14 10.12 -25.14
CA ALA A 11 7.06 9.37 -25.96
C ALA A 11 6.34 8.37 -26.87
N ARG A 12 6.91 8.07 -28.04
CA ARG A 12 6.33 7.11 -28.99
C ARG A 12 6.56 5.67 -28.52
N VAL A 13 5.50 4.87 -28.52
CA VAL A 13 5.56 3.44 -28.17
C VAL A 13 4.97 2.59 -29.30
N VAL A 14 5.68 1.53 -29.67
CA VAL A 14 5.20 0.52 -30.62
C VAL A 14 4.58 -0.65 -29.84
N THR A 15 3.30 -0.92 -30.08
CA THR A 15 2.54 -1.98 -29.41
C THR A 15 2.60 -3.30 -30.13
N ASP A 16 2.62 -4.39 -29.37
CA ASP A 16 2.60 -5.79 -29.83
C ASP A 16 1.33 -6.51 -29.30
N PRO A 17 0.28 -6.61 -30.13
CA PRO A 17 -0.98 -7.27 -29.76
C PRO A 17 -0.84 -8.74 -29.35
N SER A 18 0.22 -9.44 -29.77
CA SER A 18 0.42 -10.86 -29.41
C SER A 18 0.63 -11.06 -27.91
N ARG A 19 1.03 -10.01 -27.19
CA ARG A 19 1.26 -10.04 -25.74
C ARG A 19 -0.03 -10.12 -24.92
N ASP A 20 -1.18 -9.95 -25.56
CA ASP A 20 -2.48 -10.23 -24.95
C ASP A 20 -2.60 -11.70 -24.51
N ASP A 21 -1.86 -12.63 -25.13
CA ASP A 21 -1.87 -14.05 -24.76
C ASP A 21 -1.26 -14.32 -23.39
N ARG A 22 -0.50 -13.37 -22.83
CA ARG A 22 0.05 -13.45 -21.47
C ARG A 22 -0.97 -13.10 -20.40
N LEU A 23 -2.02 -12.38 -20.76
CA LEU A 23 -3.09 -11.99 -19.83
C LEU A 23 -4.07 -13.16 -19.68
N THR A 24 -4.33 -13.56 -18.43
CA THR A 24 -5.37 -14.55 -18.14
C THR A 24 -6.75 -14.02 -18.55
N ILE A 25 -7.71 -14.91 -18.77
CA ILE A 25 -9.11 -14.54 -19.03
C ILE A 25 -9.63 -13.57 -17.96
N PHE A 26 -9.27 -13.84 -16.71
CA PHE A 26 -9.67 -13.02 -15.57
C PHE A 26 -8.92 -11.68 -15.49
N GLY A 27 -7.63 -11.64 -15.84
CA GLY A 27 -6.88 -10.41 -16.02
C GLY A 27 -7.49 -9.51 -17.10
N LYS A 28 -7.85 -10.08 -18.25
CA LYS A 28 -8.53 -9.39 -19.37
C LYS A 28 -9.88 -8.81 -18.94
N ALA A 29 -10.69 -9.58 -18.21
CA ALA A 29 -11.97 -9.11 -17.66
C ALA A 29 -11.76 -7.96 -16.68
N THR A 30 -10.77 -8.07 -15.79
CA THR A 30 -10.44 -7.02 -14.81
C THR A 30 -10.03 -5.71 -15.50
N LEU A 31 -9.19 -5.79 -16.54
CA LEU A 31 -8.79 -4.63 -17.34
C LEU A 31 -9.99 -3.99 -18.04
N SER A 32 -10.81 -4.80 -18.71
CA SER A 32 -12.00 -4.34 -19.44
C SER A 32 -13.04 -3.67 -18.55
N ASP A 33 -13.30 -4.23 -17.37
CA ASP A 33 -14.33 -3.74 -16.47
C ASP A 33 -13.96 -2.38 -15.82
N ARG A 34 -12.67 -2.05 -15.69
CA ARG A 34 -12.21 -0.99 -14.77
C ARG A 34 -11.15 -0.04 -15.29
N TYR A 35 -10.30 -0.46 -16.23
CA TYR A 35 -9.06 0.25 -16.57
C TYR A 35 -9.04 0.85 -17.98
N LEU A 36 -9.60 0.14 -18.95
CA LEU A 36 -9.57 0.60 -20.34
C LEU A 36 -10.41 1.86 -20.56
N MET A 37 -9.87 2.78 -21.34
CA MET A 37 -10.63 3.90 -21.89
C MET A 37 -11.54 3.43 -23.05
N PRO A 38 -12.59 4.18 -23.42
CA PRO A 38 -13.44 3.82 -24.55
C PRO A 38 -12.63 3.63 -25.84
N GLY A 39 -12.68 2.43 -26.41
CA GLY A 39 -11.97 2.07 -27.65
C GLY A 39 -10.48 1.72 -27.48
N GLU A 40 -9.97 1.67 -26.25
CA GLU A 40 -8.57 1.33 -25.95
C GLU A 40 -8.38 -0.20 -25.84
N SER A 41 -7.35 -0.76 -26.49
CA SER A 41 -6.95 -2.16 -26.27
C SER A 41 -6.07 -2.32 -25.02
N TYR A 42 -5.80 -3.57 -24.58
CA TYR A 42 -4.91 -3.81 -23.44
C TYR A 42 -3.50 -3.27 -23.67
N GLN A 43 -2.95 -3.48 -24.88
CA GLN A 43 -1.62 -2.99 -25.24
C GLN A 43 -1.59 -1.48 -25.37
N ASP A 44 -2.66 -0.87 -25.89
CA ASP A 44 -2.75 0.60 -25.97
C ASP A 44 -2.73 1.24 -24.58
N MET A 45 -3.42 0.63 -23.62
CA MET A 45 -3.41 1.08 -22.23
C MET A 45 -1.98 1.02 -21.64
N PHE A 46 -1.27 -0.09 -21.83
CA PHE A 46 0.12 -0.22 -21.38
C PHE A 46 1.04 0.81 -22.05
N ALA A 47 0.88 1.02 -23.35
CA ALA A 47 1.67 1.97 -24.11
C ALA A 47 1.35 3.43 -23.75
N ARG A 48 0.08 3.77 -23.48
CA ARG A 48 -0.31 5.10 -22.97
C ARG A 48 0.40 5.41 -21.66
N VAL A 49 0.38 4.49 -20.72
CA VAL A 49 0.98 4.67 -19.40
C VAL A 49 2.51 4.80 -19.52
N ALA A 50 3.15 3.96 -20.34
CA ALA A 50 4.57 4.05 -20.63
C ALA A 50 4.94 5.39 -21.30
N SER A 51 4.19 5.80 -22.32
CA SER A 51 4.35 7.06 -23.06
C SER A 51 4.25 8.29 -22.15
N ALA A 52 3.36 8.25 -21.15
CA ALA A 52 3.08 9.38 -20.27
C ALA A 52 4.18 9.66 -19.23
N TYR A 53 4.93 8.64 -18.81
CA TYR A 53 5.87 8.74 -17.69
C TYR A 53 7.29 8.24 -18.03
N ALA A 54 7.64 8.20 -19.31
CA ALA A 54 9.00 7.95 -19.76
C ALA A 54 9.80 9.25 -19.95
N ASP A 55 11.11 9.11 -20.08
CA ASP A 55 12.01 10.26 -20.33
C ASP A 55 12.08 10.57 -21.82
N ASP A 56 12.08 9.52 -22.64
CA ASP A 56 12.21 9.55 -24.09
C ASP A 56 11.56 8.29 -24.71
N ASP A 57 11.56 8.21 -26.05
CA ASP A 57 11.02 7.10 -26.83
C ASP A 57 11.65 5.74 -26.48
N ALA A 58 12.96 5.70 -26.21
CA ALA A 58 13.65 4.46 -25.89
C ALA A 58 13.27 3.96 -24.49
N HIS A 59 13.20 4.85 -23.50
CA HIS A 59 12.73 4.54 -22.16
C HIS A 59 11.25 4.11 -22.20
N ALA A 60 10.41 4.79 -22.98
CA ALA A 60 8.99 4.43 -23.12
C ALA A 60 8.80 3.04 -23.70
N GLN A 61 9.55 2.69 -24.74
CA GLN A 61 9.50 1.35 -25.31
C GLN A 61 9.91 0.29 -24.30
N ARG A 62 11.00 0.52 -23.54
CA ARG A 62 11.42 -0.41 -22.47
C ARG A 62 10.36 -0.57 -21.38
N ILE A 63 9.77 0.52 -20.91
CA ILE A 63 8.69 0.46 -19.91
C ILE A 63 7.48 -0.31 -20.45
N TYR A 64 7.05 -0.04 -21.68
CA TYR A 64 5.99 -0.80 -22.33
C TYR A 64 6.34 -2.29 -22.42
N ASP A 65 7.58 -2.61 -22.80
CA ASP A 65 8.05 -3.99 -22.89
C ASP A 65 8.00 -4.68 -21.53
N TYR A 66 8.47 -4.03 -20.47
CA TYR A 66 8.42 -4.62 -19.13
C TYR A 66 6.98 -4.83 -18.63
N ILE A 67 6.07 -3.88 -18.87
CA ILE A 67 4.66 -3.99 -18.48
C ILE A 67 3.97 -5.12 -19.25
N SER A 68 4.12 -5.15 -20.57
CA SER A 68 3.47 -6.14 -21.45
C SER A 68 4.14 -7.53 -21.42
N ASN A 69 5.36 -7.65 -20.90
CA ASN A 69 5.98 -8.91 -20.48
C ASN A 69 5.57 -9.32 -19.05
N LEU A 70 4.77 -8.52 -18.35
CA LEU A 70 4.34 -8.76 -16.96
C LEU A 70 5.51 -8.85 -15.96
N TRP A 71 6.64 -8.17 -16.25
CA TRP A 71 7.81 -8.11 -15.36
C TRP A 71 7.60 -7.14 -14.19
N PHE A 72 6.79 -6.11 -14.41
CA PHE A 72 6.25 -5.27 -13.35
C PHE A 72 4.89 -4.73 -13.76
N MET A 73 4.16 -4.16 -12.81
CA MET A 73 2.92 -3.44 -13.10
C MET A 73 2.88 -2.13 -12.32
N PRO A 74 2.52 -1.02 -12.97
CA PRO A 74 2.16 0.21 -12.28
C PRO A 74 0.97 -0.01 -11.36
N SER A 75 0.86 0.79 -10.29
CA SER A 75 -0.29 0.71 -9.40
C SER A 75 -1.60 1.05 -10.13
N THR A 76 -2.73 0.63 -9.56
CA THR A 76 -4.06 0.88 -10.14
C THR A 76 -4.30 2.34 -10.56
N PRO A 77 -4.02 3.36 -9.72
CA PRO A 77 -4.17 4.76 -10.14
C PRO A 77 -3.31 5.14 -11.33
N VAL A 78 -2.07 4.63 -11.43
CA VAL A 78 -1.18 4.91 -12.55
C VAL A 78 -1.70 4.28 -13.84
N LEU A 79 -2.16 3.03 -13.79
CA LEU A 79 -2.79 2.35 -14.93
C LEU A 79 -4.06 3.09 -15.40
N SER A 80 -4.95 3.41 -14.47
CA SER A 80 -6.25 4.01 -14.78
C SER A 80 -6.15 5.47 -15.26
N ASN A 81 -5.20 6.24 -14.73
CA ASN A 81 -5.17 7.69 -14.94
C ASN A 81 -3.96 8.19 -15.74
N GLY A 82 -2.89 7.40 -15.89
CA GLY A 82 -1.66 7.82 -16.55
C GLY A 82 -1.88 8.30 -17.98
N GLY A 83 -1.44 9.50 -18.32
CA GLY A 83 -1.67 10.09 -19.64
C GLY A 83 -3.11 10.51 -19.93
N THR A 84 -3.97 10.61 -18.90
CA THR A 84 -5.36 11.07 -19.01
C THR A 84 -5.62 12.30 -18.12
N GLN A 85 -6.83 12.87 -18.20
CA GLN A 85 -7.31 13.92 -17.29
C GLN A 85 -8.33 13.40 -16.26
N ARG A 86 -8.49 12.07 -16.11
CA ARG A 86 -9.56 11.44 -15.31
C ARG A 86 -9.32 11.54 -13.80
N GLY A 87 -8.08 11.48 -13.36
CA GLY A 87 -7.73 11.37 -11.94
C GLY A 87 -6.24 11.52 -11.68
N LEU A 88 -5.84 11.30 -10.43
CA LEU A 88 -4.45 11.42 -9.99
C LEU A 88 -3.74 10.06 -10.04
N PRO A 89 -2.43 10.01 -10.29
CA PRO A 89 -1.67 8.76 -10.35
C PRO A 89 -1.14 8.31 -8.98
N ILE A 90 -1.75 8.76 -7.88
CA ILE A 90 -1.34 8.48 -6.50
C ILE A 90 -2.34 7.54 -5.82
N SER A 91 -1.81 6.60 -5.02
CA SER A 91 -2.62 5.52 -4.43
C SER A 91 -3.21 5.88 -3.08
N CYS A 92 -2.41 6.49 -2.21
CA CYS A 92 -2.81 6.82 -0.85
C CYS A 92 -2.16 8.13 -0.38
N PHE A 93 -2.74 8.70 0.66
CA PHE A 93 -2.28 9.90 1.34
C PHE A 93 -2.21 9.66 2.85
N LEU A 94 -1.27 10.34 3.52
CA LEU A 94 -1.12 10.30 4.97
C LEU A 94 -1.11 11.71 5.52
N ASN A 95 -1.91 11.99 6.54
CA ASN A 95 -1.99 13.30 7.17
C ASN A 95 -2.27 13.17 8.66
N GLU A 96 -2.42 14.30 9.33
CA GLU A 96 -2.64 14.33 10.77
C GLU A 96 -3.57 15.46 11.21
N ALA A 97 -4.29 15.19 12.28
CA ALA A 97 -5.14 16.17 12.94
C ALA A 97 -4.27 17.12 13.79
N ASN A 98 -4.65 18.40 13.88
CA ASN A 98 -4.05 19.34 14.84
C ASN A 98 -5.07 19.62 15.95
N ASP A 99 -4.60 19.87 17.18
CA ASP A 99 -5.45 20.04 18.37
C ASP A 99 -6.16 21.41 18.44
N SER A 100 -6.94 21.72 17.40
CA SER A 100 -7.80 22.89 17.29
C SER A 100 -8.99 22.58 16.37
N LEU A 101 -10.12 23.28 16.55
CA LEU A 101 -11.28 23.09 15.67
C LEU A 101 -10.95 23.41 14.21
N GLU A 102 -10.18 24.46 13.96
CA GLU A 102 -9.65 24.81 12.63
C GLU A 102 -8.86 23.64 12.03
N GLY A 103 -7.97 23.03 12.82
CA GLY A 103 -7.15 21.89 12.40
C GLY A 103 -7.97 20.65 12.07
N ILE A 104 -8.99 20.35 12.88
CA ILE A 104 -9.90 19.22 12.68
C ILE A 104 -10.75 19.42 11.42
N LEU A 105 -11.36 20.60 11.27
CA LEU A 105 -12.13 20.96 10.08
C LEU A 105 -11.25 20.94 8.83
N GLY A 106 -10.03 21.44 8.92
CA GLY A 106 -9.04 21.41 7.84
C GLY A 106 -8.66 19.99 7.43
N LEU A 107 -8.48 19.07 8.39
CA LEU A 107 -8.23 17.66 8.11
C LEU A 107 -9.43 17.01 7.40
N TRP A 108 -10.65 17.23 7.88
CA TRP A 108 -11.83 16.68 7.22
C TRP A 108 -12.01 17.19 5.80
N ASN A 109 -11.85 18.50 5.59
CA ASN A 109 -11.93 19.10 4.26
C ASN A 109 -10.88 18.51 3.31
N GLU A 110 -9.63 18.40 3.77
CA GLU A 110 -8.57 17.76 2.99
C GLU A 110 -8.93 16.31 2.64
N ASN A 111 -9.35 15.52 3.63
CA ASN A 111 -9.76 14.12 3.41
C ASN A 111 -10.90 14.00 2.40
N VAL A 112 -11.81 14.98 2.33
CA VAL A 112 -12.88 14.99 1.32
C VAL A 112 -12.29 15.06 -0.11
N TRP A 113 -11.37 15.98 -0.35
CA TRP A 113 -10.74 16.14 -1.67
C TRP A 113 -9.83 14.98 -2.04
N LEU A 114 -9.05 14.48 -1.08
CA LEU A 114 -8.19 13.31 -1.26
C LEU A 114 -9.01 12.06 -1.65
N ALA A 115 -10.11 11.81 -0.94
CA ALA A 115 -11.00 10.69 -1.22
C ALA A 115 -11.72 10.85 -2.57
N ALA A 116 -12.20 12.07 -2.90
CA ALA A 116 -12.92 12.33 -4.15
C ALA A 116 -12.07 12.06 -5.41
N ARG A 117 -10.74 12.19 -5.31
CA ARG A 117 -9.80 11.86 -6.39
C ARG A 117 -9.29 10.41 -6.38
N GLY A 118 -9.90 9.54 -5.57
CA GLY A 118 -9.62 8.10 -5.58
C GLY A 118 -8.51 7.64 -4.62
N GLY A 119 -7.98 8.53 -3.77
CA GLY A 119 -6.94 8.18 -2.81
C GLY A 119 -7.48 7.48 -1.56
N GLY A 120 -6.80 6.42 -1.12
CA GLY A 120 -6.95 5.89 0.24
C GLY A 120 -6.28 6.82 1.27
N ILE A 121 -6.77 6.86 2.51
CA ILE A 121 -6.31 7.83 3.51
C ILE A 121 -5.82 7.13 4.77
N GLY A 122 -4.69 7.56 5.33
CA GLY A 122 -4.27 7.26 6.70
C GLY A 122 -4.14 8.54 7.51
N SER A 123 -4.97 8.73 8.54
CA SER A 123 -4.93 9.94 9.36
C SER A 123 -4.46 9.65 10.78
N TYR A 124 -3.46 10.40 11.24
CA TYR A 124 -3.05 10.41 12.64
C TYR A 124 -3.99 11.28 13.48
N TRP A 125 -4.52 10.72 14.56
CA TRP A 125 -5.41 11.42 15.48
C TRP A 125 -4.82 11.63 16.87
N GLY A 126 -3.61 11.14 17.13
CA GLY A 126 -3.00 11.17 18.47
C GLY A 126 -2.51 12.54 18.94
N ASN A 127 -2.59 13.57 18.09
CA ASN A 127 -2.31 14.95 18.49
C ASN A 127 -3.46 15.56 19.32
N LEU A 128 -4.70 15.05 19.22
CA LEU A 128 -5.87 15.65 19.86
C LEU A 128 -5.93 15.34 21.35
N ARG A 129 -6.30 16.33 22.16
CA ARG A 129 -6.52 16.11 23.60
C ARG A 129 -7.69 15.15 23.85
N SER A 130 -7.57 14.37 24.91
CA SER A 130 -8.50 13.32 25.31
C SER A 130 -9.72 13.85 26.08
N ILE A 131 -10.75 13.01 26.18
CA ILE A 131 -12.01 13.33 26.87
C ILE A 131 -11.80 13.97 28.26
N GLY A 132 -12.56 15.02 28.54
CA GLY A 132 -12.52 15.70 29.84
C GLY A 132 -11.41 16.74 30.00
N GLU A 133 -10.45 16.81 29.07
CA GLU A 133 -9.43 17.85 29.06
C GLU A 133 -10.01 19.23 28.70
N LYS A 134 -9.45 20.29 29.28
CA LYS A 134 -10.01 21.66 29.22
C LYS A 134 -10.00 22.24 27.81
N VAL A 135 -11.12 22.86 27.42
CA VAL A 135 -11.31 23.64 26.18
C VAL A 135 -11.89 25.01 26.52
N GLY A 136 -11.27 26.08 26.01
CA GLY A 136 -11.68 27.45 26.34
C GLY A 136 -11.60 27.75 27.85
N MET A 137 -12.47 28.62 28.34
CA MET A 137 -12.48 29.03 29.75
C MET A 137 -13.10 27.96 30.67
N ASN A 138 -14.26 27.41 30.28
CA ASN A 138 -15.07 26.52 31.14
C ASN A 138 -15.47 25.19 30.48
N GLY A 139 -15.02 24.92 29.25
CA GLY A 139 -15.40 23.71 28.49
C GLY A 139 -14.48 22.52 28.76
N LYS A 140 -14.98 21.32 28.46
CA LYS A 140 -14.22 20.07 28.37
C LYS A 140 -14.48 19.42 27.02
N THR A 141 -13.49 18.79 26.42
CA THR A 141 -13.66 18.08 25.15
C THR A 141 -14.44 16.77 25.33
N SER A 142 -15.15 16.35 24.29
CA SER A 142 -15.80 15.04 24.19
C SER A 142 -14.86 13.90 23.76
N GLY A 143 -13.57 14.23 23.54
CA GLY A 143 -12.52 13.31 23.13
C GLY A 143 -12.41 13.14 21.61
N VAL A 144 -11.51 12.26 21.20
CA VAL A 144 -11.14 12.03 19.79
C VAL A 144 -12.16 11.19 19.02
N VAL A 145 -12.81 10.24 19.70
CA VAL A 145 -13.70 9.25 19.08
C VAL A 145 -14.92 9.89 18.37
N PRO A 146 -15.60 10.91 18.92
CA PRO A 146 -16.67 11.60 18.21
C PRO A 146 -16.21 12.28 16.91
N PHE A 147 -14.98 12.80 16.86
CA PHE A 147 -14.44 13.39 15.63
C PHE A 147 -14.12 12.31 14.57
N ILE A 148 -13.61 11.17 15.00
CA ILE A 148 -13.42 9.99 14.15
C ILE A 148 -14.77 9.48 13.61
N ARG A 149 -15.83 9.50 14.42
CA ARG A 149 -17.20 9.14 13.98
C ARG A 149 -17.70 10.04 12.84
N VAL A 150 -17.37 11.32 12.86
CA VAL A 150 -17.70 12.23 11.75
C VAL A 150 -16.90 11.86 10.50
N MET A 151 -15.61 11.55 10.64
CA MET A 151 -14.78 11.07 9.52
C MET A 151 -15.31 9.75 8.92
N ASP A 152 -15.88 8.85 9.72
CA ASP A 152 -16.54 7.62 9.25
C ASP A 152 -17.72 7.95 8.32
N SER A 153 -18.57 8.88 8.73
CA SER A 153 -19.71 9.34 7.91
C SER A 153 -19.25 10.05 6.63
N LEU A 154 -18.20 10.87 6.70
CA LEU A 154 -17.63 11.54 5.53
C LEU A 154 -17.06 10.54 4.52
N THR A 155 -16.35 9.52 5.02
CA THR A 155 -15.74 8.47 4.18
C THR A 155 -16.82 7.68 3.43
N LEU A 156 -17.97 7.44 4.07
CA LEU A 156 -19.12 6.81 3.43
C LEU A 156 -19.83 7.70 2.42
N ALA A 157 -19.93 9.00 2.70
CA ALA A 157 -20.63 9.94 1.83
C ALA A 157 -19.90 10.17 0.49
N ILE A 158 -18.59 9.93 0.46
CA ILE A 158 -17.75 10.16 -0.72
C ILE A 158 -17.58 8.86 -1.49
N SER A 159 -18.16 8.82 -2.69
CA SER A 159 -17.95 7.74 -3.65
C SER A 159 -16.78 8.06 -4.58
N GLN A 160 -15.81 7.14 -4.68
CA GLN A 160 -14.74 7.18 -5.67
C GLN A 160 -15.30 6.76 -7.04
N GLY A 161 -15.98 7.67 -7.73
CA GLY A 161 -16.67 7.38 -8.99
C GLY A 161 -17.86 6.42 -8.82
N SER A 162 -18.22 5.67 -9.86
CA SER A 162 -19.46 4.87 -9.92
C SER A 162 -19.44 3.55 -9.14
N LEU A 163 -18.29 3.07 -8.64
CA LEU A 163 -18.16 1.68 -8.17
C LEU A 163 -17.35 1.43 -6.88
N ARG A 164 -16.64 2.41 -6.30
CA ARG A 164 -15.85 2.20 -5.06
C ARG A 164 -16.20 3.20 -3.97
N ARG A 165 -16.46 2.71 -2.76
CA ARG A 165 -16.61 3.53 -1.55
C ARG A 165 -15.24 4.08 -1.13
N GLY A 166 -15.20 5.29 -0.58
CA GLY A 166 -14.01 5.79 0.10
C GLY A 166 -13.56 4.83 1.20
N SER A 167 -12.25 4.77 1.44
CA SER A 167 -11.67 3.97 2.50
C SER A 167 -10.55 4.74 3.20
N ALA A 168 -10.57 4.72 4.52
CA ALA A 168 -9.63 5.43 5.34
C ALA A 168 -9.28 4.63 6.60
N ALA A 169 -8.05 4.81 7.07
CA ALA A 169 -7.55 4.30 8.34
C ALA A 169 -7.24 5.45 9.29
N VAL A 170 -7.54 5.26 10.57
CA VAL A 170 -7.18 6.21 11.63
C VAL A 170 -6.17 5.58 12.59
N TYR A 171 -5.25 6.38 13.12
CA TYR A 171 -4.16 5.91 13.96
C TYR A 171 -4.09 6.66 15.29
N LEU A 172 -3.87 5.91 16.38
CA LEU A 172 -3.58 6.44 17.72
C LEU A 172 -2.35 5.76 18.33
N PRO A 173 -1.57 6.48 19.15
CA PRO A 173 -0.52 5.87 19.95
C PRO A 173 -1.11 5.07 21.11
N VAL A 174 -0.45 3.97 21.48
CA VAL A 174 -0.89 3.09 22.57
C VAL A 174 -0.92 3.78 23.95
N SER A 175 -0.26 4.93 24.10
CA SER A 175 -0.33 5.78 25.30
C SER A 175 -1.50 6.76 25.32
N HIS A 176 -2.31 6.85 24.25
CA HIS A 176 -3.43 7.79 24.20
C HIS A 176 -4.48 7.46 25.27
N PRO A 177 -5.04 8.44 26.02
CA PRO A 177 -5.98 8.15 27.11
C PRO A 177 -7.28 7.46 26.71
N GLU A 178 -7.68 7.62 25.44
CA GLU A 178 -8.85 6.95 24.84
C GLU A 178 -8.50 5.63 24.13
N ILE A 179 -7.29 5.08 24.29
CA ILE A 179 -6.85 3.84 23.61
C ILE A 179 -7.80 2.66 23.84
N GLU A 180 -8.29 2.51 25.07
CA GLU A 180 -9.18 1.41 25.46
C GLU A 180 -10.53 1.46 24.73
N GLU A 181 -11.01 2.65 24.39
CA GLU A 181 -12.23 2.80 23.58
C GLU A 181 -11.91 2.71 22.09
N PHE A 182 -10.76 3.25 21.67
CA PHE A 182 -10.34 3.21 20.28
C PHE A 182 -10.21 1.78 19.73
N ILE A 183 -9.75 0.83 20.55
CA ILE A 183 -9.70 -0.61 20.22
C ILE A 183 -11.09 -1.17 19.87
N GLU A 184 -12.15 -0.55 20.39
CA GLU A 184 -13.52 -1.06 20.35
C GLU A 184 -14.38 -0.43 19.25
N ILE A 185 -13.87 0.59 18.54
CA ILE A 185 -14.69 1.43 17.65
C ILE A 185 -15.28 0.66 16.47
N ARG A 186 -14.66 -0.46 16.09
CA ARG A 186 -15.15 -1.34 15.01
C ARG A 186 -16.00 -2.51 15.47
N ARG A 187 -16.14 -2.73 16.80
CA ARG A 187 -17.04 -3.76 17.29
C ARG A 187 -18.50 -3.33 17.05
N PRO A 188 -19.30 -4.11 16.29
CA PRO A 188 -20.66 -3.74 15.95
C PRO A 188 -21.61 -3.77 17.15
N THR A 189 -21.27 -4.54 18.18
CA THR A 189 -22.05 -4.71 19.41
C THR A 189 -21.30 -4.15 20.62
N GLY A 190 -22.08 -3.74 21.64
CA GLY A 190 -21.55 -3.18 22.89
C GLY A 190 -21.13 -1.71 22.79
N GLY A 191 -21.13 -1.01 23.92
CA GLY A 191 -20.79 0.42 24.01
C GLY A 191 -21.85 1.35 23.42
N ASP A 192 -21.50 2.63 23.27
CA ASP A 192 -22.36 3.66 22.66
C ASP A 192 -22.27 3.59 21.12
N PRO A 193 -23.37 3.36 20.38
CA PRO A 193 -23.37 3.38 18.91
C PRO A 193 -22.84 4.68 18.30
N ASN A 194 -22.95 5.81 19.00
CA ASN A 194 -22.43 7.11 18.54
C ASN A 194 -20.91 7.22 18.64
N ARG A 195 -20.25 6.26 19.30
CA ARG A 195 -18.80 6.18 19.48
C ARG A 195 -18.21 4.98 18.72
N LYS A 196 -18.92 4.48 17.70
CA LYS A 196 -18.48 3.42 16.79
C LYS A 196 -18.19 3.95 15.39
N ALA A 197 -17.15 3.47 14.74
CA ALA A 197 -16.74 3.84 13.38
C ALA A 197 -16.50 2.56 12.56
N LEU A 198 -17.58 1.91 12.12
CA LEU A 198 -17.53 0.57 11.51
C LEU A 198 -16.95 0.56 10.08
N ASN A 199 -16.93 1.73 9.42
CA ASN A 199 -16.52 1.90 8.03
C ASN A 199 -15.10 2.45 7.89
N LEU A 200 -14.47 2.85 9.00
CA LEU A 200 -13.05 3.16 9.06
C LEU A 200 -12.26 1.93 9.46
N HIS A 201 -11.06 1.82 8.90
CA HIS A 201 -10.01 0.97 9.45
C HIS A 201 -9.32 1.69 10.61
N HIS A 202 -8.66 0.95 11.49
CA HIS A 202 -7.94 1.57 12.60
C HIS A 202 -6.63 0.84 12.94
N GLY A 203 -5.63 1.60 13.37
CA GLY A 203 -4.31 1.08 13.71
C GLY A 203 -3.73 1.69 14.98
N LEU A 204 -2.93 0.90 15.70
CA LEU A 204 -2.23 1.31 16.91
C LEU A 204 -0.75 1.50 16.63
N LEU A 205 -0.19 2.59 17.16
CA LEU A 205 1.24 2.82 17.18
C LEU A 205 1.80 2.27 18.49
N ILE A 206 2.52 1.16 18.38
CA ILE A 206 3.09 0.41 19.49
C ILE A 206 4.54 0.84 19.68
N SER A 207 4.87 1.37 20.86
CA SER A 207 6.25 1.67 21.23
C SER A 207 6.95 0.44 21.81
N ASP A 208 8.27 0.39 21.71
CA ASP A 208 9.09 -0.64 22.33
C ASP A 208 8.95 -0.58 23.86
N ALA A 209 8.72 0.61 24.42
CA ALA A 209 8.49 0.80 25.85
C ALA A 209 7.21 0.10 26.32
N PHE A 210 6.12 0.17 25.53
CA PHE A 210 4.90 -0.56 25.84
C PHE A 210 5.12 -2.07 25.81
N MET A 211 5.82 -2.58 24.80
CA MET A 211 6.10 -4.02 24.70
C MET A 211 6.96 -4.54 25.86
N ARG A 212 7.94 -3.75 26.32
CA ARG A 212 8.71 -4.08 27.54
C ARG A 212 7.81 -4.10 28.78
N ALA A 213 6.90 -3.12 28.92
CA ALA A 213 5.93 -3.10 30.02
C ALA A 213 4.99 -4.32 29.98
N VAL A 214 4.56 -4.77 28.79
CA VAL A 214 3.77 -5.99 28.61
C VAL A 214 4.56 -7.22 29.06
N GLU A 215 5.82 -7.35 28.63
CA GLU A 215 6.70 -8.47 28.98
C GLU A 215 6.89 -8.57 30.50
N ASN A 216 7.16 -7.44 31.16
CA ASN A 216 7.43 -7.34 32.59
C ASN A 216 6.18 -7.29 33.49
N ASP A 217 4.97 -7.33 32.91
CA ASP A 217 3.71 -7.15 33.65
C ASP A 217 3.59 -5.80 34.41
N GLU A 218 4.10 -4.73 33.81
CA GLU A 218 4.12 -3.39 34.41
C GLU A 218 2.83 -2.60 34.16
N GLU A 219 2.68 -1.50 34.91
CA GLU A 219 1.70 -0.47 34.60
C GLU A 219 2.14 0.40 33.42
N TRP A 220 1.20 0.73 32.55
CA TRP A 220 1.35 1.63 31.42
C TRP A 220 0.66 2.97 31.69
N GLY A 221 1.40 4.06 31.50
CA GLY A 221 0.88 5.42 31.64
C GLY A 221 0.16 5.90 30.38
N LEU A 222 -1.09 6.33 30.55
CA LEU A 222 -1.85 7.03 29.53
C LEU A 222 -1.58 8.53 29.63
N THR A 223 -1.02 9.11 28.56
CA THR A 223 -0.44 10.45 28.56
C THR A 223 -1.30 11.43 27.78
N SER A 224 -1.59 12.60 28.35
CA SER A 224 -2.26 13.69 27.61
C SER A 224 -1.40 14.11 26.40
N PRO A 225 -1.97 14.14 25.18
CA PRO A 225 -1.29 14.70 24.02
C PRO A 225 -1.00 16.21 24.12
N LYS A 226 -1.72 16.92 25.00
CA LYS A 226 -1.63 18.38 25.13
C LYS A 226 -0.40 18.83 25.91
N ASP A 227 -0.09 18.16 27.02
CA ASP A 227 0.97 18.57 27.96
C ASP A 227 1.89 17.42 28.40
N GLY A 228 1.65 16.19 27.93
CA GLY A 228 2.45 15.02 28.25
C GLY A 228 2.21 14.44 29.65
N ALA A 229 1.28 14.99 30.43
CA ALA A 229 1.01 14.50 31.78
C ALA A 229 0.40 13.09 31.76
N VAL A 230 0.86 12.20 32.66
CA VAL A 230 0.23 10.89 32.87
C VAL A 230 -1.10 11.10 33.57
N LEU A 231 -2.21 10.86 32.86
CA LEU A 231 -3.56 11.04 33.38
C LEU A 231 -4.04 9.84 34.17
N ARG A 232 -3.67 8.63 33.74
CA ARG A 232 -4.06 7.36 34.36
C ARG A 232 -3.01 6.29 34.06
N LYS A 233 -2.89 5.31 34.94
CA LYS A 233 -2.12 4.08 34.68
C LYS A 233 -3.05 2.87 34.57
N ILE A 234 -2.69 1.92 33.72
CA ILE A 234 -3.41 0.66 33.49
C ILE A 234 -2.42 -0.51 33.36
N SER A 235 -2.84 -1.75 33.56
CA SER A 235 -1.96 -2.90 33.28
C SER A 235 -1.63 -2.96 31.78
N ALA A 236 -0.34 -2.96 31.44
CA ALA A 236 0.13 -3.09 30.06
C ALA A 236 -0.31 -4.42 29.46
N ARG A 237 -0.13 -5.52 30.21
CA ARG A 237 -0.53 -6.87 29.80
C ARG A 237 -2.02 -6.98 29.54
N HIS A 238 -2.86 -6.39 30.40
CA HIS A 238 -4.31 -6.40 30.18
C HIS A 238 -4.70 -5.62 28.92
N LEU A 239 -4.09 -4.44 28.69
CA LEU A 239 -4.32 -3.69 27.45
C LEU A 239 -3.91 -4.52 26.22
N TRP A 240 -2.76 -5.20 26.28
CA TRP A 240 -2.29 -6.06 25.18
C TRP A 240 -3.24 -7.22 24.90
N ILE A 241 -3.74 -7.90 25.94
CA ILE A 241 -4.75 -8.96 25.79
C ILE A 241 -6.00 -8.39 25.07
N ARG A 242 -6.48 -7.21 25.50
CA ARG A 242 -7.63 -6.57 24.85
C ARG A 242 -7.39 -6.27 23.37
N ILE A 243 -6.21 -5.76 23.02
CA ILE A 243 -5.80 -5.53 21.62
C ILE A 243 -5.87 -6.83 20.81
N LEU A 244 -5.26 -7.90 21.33
CA LEU A 244 -5.24 -9.19 20.63
C LEU A 244 -6.64 -9.82 20.50
N THR A 245 -7.46 -9.73 21.54
CA THR A 245 -8.85 -10.21 21.50
C THR A 245 -9.65 -9.48 20.42
N ALA A 246 -9.53 -8.15 20.33
CA ALA A 246 -10.20 -7.38 19.27
C ALA A 246 -9.74 -7.80 17.87
N ARG A 247 -8.44 -8.08 17.69
CA ARG A 247 -7.90 -8.57 16.42
C ARG A 247 -8.40 -9.97 16.04
N VAL A 248 -8.54 -10.88 17.01
CA VAL A 248 -9.11 -12.21 16.76
C VAL A 248 -10.56 -12.11 16.28
N GLU A 249 -11.33 -11.19 16.85
CA GLU A 249 -12.75 -11.03 16.53
C GLU A 249 -13.00 -10.25 15.23
N THR A 250 -12.19 -9.24 14.93
CA THR A 250 -12.46 -8.27 13.86
C THR A 250 -11.37 -8.17 12.79
N GLY A 251 -10.21 -8.81 12.99
CA GLY A 251 -9.01 -8.66 12.17
C GLY A 251 -8.19 -7.39 12.48
N GLU A 252 -8.74 -6.48 13.28
CA GLU A 252 -8.19 -5.15 13.57
C GLU A 252 -8.19 -4.85 15.09
N PRO A 253 -7.39 -3.88 15.57
CA PRO A 253 -6.61 -2.88 14.83
C PRO A 253 -5.34 -3.41 14.14
N TYR A 254 -4.83 -2.63 13.17
CA TYR A 254 -3.45 -2.77 12.69
C TYR A 254 -2.45 -2.48 13.82
N LEU A 255 -1.26 -3.07 13.77
CA LEU A 255 -0.21 -2.86 14.77
C LEU A 255 1.05 -2.36 14.08
N ILE A 256 1.45 -1.12 14.36
CA ILE A 256 2.62 -0.47 13.79
C ILE A 256 3.64 -0.24 14.90
N PHE A 257 4.81 -0.88 14.81
CA PHE A 257 5.90 -0.67 15.77
C PHE A 257 6.64 0.63 15.47
N VAL A 258 6.16 1.72 16.05
CA VAL A 258 6.51 3.10 15.64
C VAL A 258 7.95 3.48 15.96
N ASP A 259 8.54 2.90 17.01
CA ASP A 259 9.93 3.12 17.38
C ASP A 259 10.88 2.49 16.35
N HIS A 260 10.57 1.25 15.93
CA HIS A 260 11.31 0.57 14.87
C HIS A 260 11.24 1.36 13.56
N VAL A 261 10.04 1.81 13.18
CA VAL A 261 9.81 2.66 12.02
C VAL A 261 10.68 3.91 12.11
N ASN A 262 10.58 4.67 13.20
CA ASN A 262 11.32 5.93 13.35
C ASN A 262 12.84 5.75 13.37
N LYS A 263 13.34 4.64 13.92
CA LYS A 263 14.77 4.28 13.90
C LYS A 263 15.26 3.96 12.48
N ALA A 264 14.43 3.29 11.67
CA ALA A 264 14.76 2.85 10.32
C ALA A 264 14.68 3.98 9.26
N ARG A 265 14.21 5.17 9.64
CA ARG A 265 14.03 6.29 8.69
C ARG A 265 15.35 6.75 8.05
N PRO A 266 15.26 7.31 6.83
CA PRO A 266 16.40 7.92 6.16
C PRO A 266 17.10 8.99 7.02
N GLU A 267 18.41 9.11 6.86
CA GLU A 267 19.25 9.98 7.68
C GLU A 267 18.84 11.45 7.59
N GLN A 268 18.56 11.94 6.38
CA GLN A 268 18.10 13.31 6.16
C GLN A 268 16.80 13.62 6.91
N GLN A 269 15.89 12.64 7.06
CA GLN A 269 14.65 12.84 7.81
C GLN A 269 14.91 12.92 9.32
N LYS A 270 15.92 12.20 9.82
CA LYS A 270 16.36 12.29 11.23
C LYS A 270 17.01 13.64 11.49
N LEU A 271 17.91 14.10 10.62
CA LEU A 271 18.58 15.40 10.72
C LEU A 271 17.58 16.56 10.64
N ALA A 272 16.55 16.41 9.81
CA ALA A 272 15.44 17.36 9.67
C ALA A 272 14.48 17.41 10.87
N GLY A 273 14.65 16.54 11.86
CA GLY A 273 13.73 16.43 13.00
C GLY A 273 12.30 16.02 12.60
N LEU A 274 12.12 15.43 11.42
CA LEU A 274 10.83 14.89 11.01
C LEU A 274 10.47 13.71 11.92
N GLU A 275 9.20 13.33 12.00
CA GLU A 275 8.72 12.16 12.75
C GLU A 275 7.66 11.39 11.94
N VAL A 276 7.72 10.06 11.96
CA VAL A 276 6.64 9.23 11.42
C VAL A 276 5.68 8.88 12.55
N LYS A 277 4.47 9.44 12.48
CA LYS A 277 3.43 9.27 13.51
C LYS A 277 2.27 8.40 13.05
N THR A 278 2.31 7.87 11.84
CA THR A 278 1.19 7.14 11.26
C THR A 278 1.65 6.19 10.16
N SER A 279 0.71 5.40 9.65
CA SER A 279 0.86 4.70 8.38
C SER A 279 -0.30 5.10 7.45
N ASN A 280 -0.26 4.65 6.20
CA ASN A 280 -1.36 4.78 5.25
C ASN A 280 -2.48 3.76 5.51
N LEU A 281 -3.49 3.71 4.64
CA LEU A 281 -4.59 2.75 4.68
C LEU A 281 -4.14 1.27 4.78
N CYS A 282 -3.03 0.91 4.11
CA CYS A 282 -2.59 -0.47 3.94
C CYS A 282 -1.35 -0.84 4.79
N SER A 283 -0.93 0.02 5.72
CA SER A 283 0.16 -0.18 6.69
C SER A 283 1.59 -0.33 6.15
N GLU A 284 1.82 -0.15 4.84
CA GLU A 284 3.15 -0.29 4.22
C GLU A 284 3.94 1.03 4.12
N ILE A 285 3.26 2.17 4.15
CA ILE A 285 3.88 3.49 4.00
C ILE A 285 4.04 4.16 5.35
N THR A 286 5.27 4.52 5.65
CA THR A 286 5.68 5.11 6.92
C THR A 286 6.44 6.42 6.68
N LEU A 287 5.72 7.42 6.18
CA LEU A 287 6.28 8.72 5.80
C LEU A 287 5.91 9.81 6.80
N PRO A 288 6.77 10.83 7.02
CA PRO A 288 6.47 11.92 7.94
C PRO A 288 5.27 12.75 7.54
N THR A 289 4.51 13.22 8.53
CA THR A 289 3.34 14.10 8.37
C THR A 289 3.43 15.28 9.35
N GLY A 290 2.58 16.30 9.14
CA GLY A 290 2.50 17.46 10.02
C GLY A 290 3.42 18.60 9.64
N VAL A 291 3.68 19.50 10.58
CA VAL A 291 4.53 20.68 10.35
C VAL A 291 6.00 20.26 10.35
N ASP A 292 6.73 20.59 9.29
CA ASP A 292 8.17 20.37 9.22
C ASP A 292 9.01 21.55 9.75
N HIS A 293 10.33 21.41 9.71
CA HIS A 293 11.28 22.44 10.15
C HIS A 293 11.24 23.73 9.32
N HIS A 294 10.54 23.76 8.18
CA HIS A 294 10.27 24.96 7.39
C HIS A 294 8.94 25.63 7.76
N GLY A 295 8.23 25.11 8.77
CA GLY A 295 6.91 25.60 9.17
C GLY A 295 5.81 25.27 8.17
N LYS A 296 6.01 24.28 7.29
CA LYS A 296 5.04 23.87 6.27
C LYS A 296 4.36 22.56 6.66
N GLN A 297 3.06 22.49 6.42
CA GLN A 297 2.27 21.28 6.67
C GLN A 297 2.49 20.25 5.56
N ARG A 298 2.77 19.00 5.96
CA ARG A 298 3.00 17.86 5.08
C ARG A 298 1.85 16.87 5.12
N THR A 299 1.41 16.50 3.93
CA THR A 299 0.57 15.31 3.68
C THR A 299 1.38 14.35 2.83
N ALA A 300 1.83 13.23 3.38
CA ALA A 300 2.66 12.32 2.62
C ALA A 300 1.84 11.61 1.52
N VAL A 301 2.52 11.19 0.45
CA VAL A 301 1.90 10.57 -0.73
C VAL A 301 2.51 9.23 -1.04
N CYS A 302 1.69 8.34 -1.61
CA CYS A 302 2.07 6.98 -1.93
C CYS A 302 2.09 6.76 -3.46
N CYS A 303 3.28 6.89 -4.05
CA CYS A 303 3.54 6.60 -5.47
C CYS A 303 4.14 5.20 -5.61
N LEU A 304 3.39 4.27 -6.22
CA LEU A 304 3.67 2.84 -6.16
C LEU A 304 3.77 2.18 -7.53
N SER A 305 4.58 1.13 -7.57
CA SER A 305 4.58 0.09 -8.60
C SER A 305 5.08 -1.20 -7.97
N SER A 306 4.90 -2.35 -8.63
CA SER A 306 5.37 -3.63 -8.07
C SER A 306 6.02 -4.50 -9.13
N LEU A 307 7.21 -5.02 -8.80
CA LEU A 307 7.93 -6.00 -9.62
C LEU A 307 7.25 -7.37 -9.48
N ASN A 308 7.17 -8.13 -10.56
CA ASN A 308 6.64 -9.49 -10.53
C ASN A 308 7.78 -10.49 -10.28
N LEU A 309 7.79 -11.11 -9.10
CA LEU A 309 8.81 -12.10 -8.74
C LEU A 309 8.59 -13.45 -9.42
N GLU A 310 7.39 -13.74 -9.92
CA GLU A 310 7.14 -14.96 -10.70
C GLU A 310 8.09 -15.04 -11.91
N THR A 311 8.28 -13.91 -12.59
CA THR A 311 9.18 -13.77 -13.75
C THR A 311 10.60 -13.33 -13.37
N TYR A 312 10.98 -13.43 -12.08
CA TYR A 312 12.29 -12.95 -11.59
C TYR A 312 13.47 -13.44 -12.43
N LEU A 313 13.47 -14.72 -12.82
CA LEU A 313 14.56 -15.29 -13.60
C LEU A 313 14.70 -14.70 -15.01
N GLU A 314 13.63 -14.11 -15.55
CA GLU A 314 13.65 -13.47 -16.87
C GLU A 314 14.29 -12.08 -16.82
N TRP A 315 14.03 -11.31 -15.76
CA TRP A 315 14.43 -9.90 -15.70
C TRP A 315 15.59 -9.61 -14.75
N HIS A 316 15.95 -10.52 -13.84
CA HIS A 316 16.95 -10.20 -12.79
C HIS A 316 18.35 -9.86 -13.32
N GLU A 317 18.72 -10.32 -14.52
CA GLU A 317 19.98 -9.98 -15.17
C GLU A 317 19.87 -8.74 -16.09
N HIS A 318 18.66 -8.19 -16.25
CA HIS A 318 18.45 -7.05 -17.13
C HIS A 318 19.12 -5.80 -16.53
N PRO A 319 20.07 -5.16 -17.25
CA PRO A 319 21.02 -4.21 -16.66
C PRO A 319 20.35 -2.93 -16.14
N THR A 320 19.30 -2.46 -16.81
CA THR A 320 18.66 -1.17 -16.49
C THR A 320 17.25 -1.32 -15.93
N PHE A 321 16.73 -2.54 -15.75
CA PHE A 321 15.29 -2.73 -15.51
C PHE A 321 14.78 -2.00 -14.27
N ILE A 322 15.43 -2.19 -13.12
CA ILE A 322 15.03 -1.53 -11.87
C ILE A 322 15.27 -0.01 -11.94
N GLU A 323 16.35 0.44 -12.59
CA GLU A 323 16.61 1.87 -12.76
C GLU A 323 15.53 2.55 -13.61
N ASP A 324 15.14 1.93 -14.73
CA ASP A 324 14.05 2.40 -15.60
C ASP A 324 12.73 2.49 -14.81
N VAL A 325 12.38 1.48 -14.00
CA VAL A 325 11.17 1.51 -13.17
C VAL A 325 11.22 2.61 -12.10
N MET A 326 12.39 2.84 -11.48
CA MET A 326 12.57 3.93 -10.51
C MET A 326 12.46 5.31 -11.19
N ARG A 327 13.00 5.48 -12.40
CA ARG A 327 12.88 6.68 -13.22
C ARG A 327 11.43 6.93 -13.63
N PHE A 328 10.71 5.88 -14.03
CA PHE A 328 9.27 5.92 -14.28
C PHE A 328 8.49 6.39 -13.04
N LEU A 329 8.77 5.86 -11.84
CA LEU A 329 8.13 6.31 -10.60
C LEU A 329 8.44 7.78 -10.27
N ASP A 330 9.67 8.24 -10.50
CA ASP A 330 10.03 9.66 -10.33
C ASP A 330 9.20 10.57 -11.25
N ASN A 331 8.96 10.13 -12.49
CA ASN A 331 8.15 10.84 -13.47
C ASN A 331 6.66 10.81 -13.12
N VAL A 332 6.15 9.69 -12.61
CA VAL A 332 4.78 9.59 -12.07
C VAL A 332 4.59 10.59 -10.93
N LEU A 333 5.54 10.65 -10.00
CA LEU A 333 5.50 11.56 -8.86
C LEU A 333 5.59 13.02 -9.32
N GLN A 334 6.45 13.32 -10.31
CA GLN A 334 6.52 14.65 -10.91
C GLN A 334 5.21 15.05 -11.57
N GLY A 335 4.60 14.15 -12.35
CA GLY A 335 3.28 14.39 -12.95
C GLY A 335 2.21 14.71 -11.91
N PHE A 336 2.20 14.03 -10.76
CA PHE A 336 1.32 14.39 -9.64
C PHE A 336 1.61 15.80 -9.11
N ILE A 337 2.87 16.13 -8.85
CA ILE A 337 3.28 17.45 -8.34
C ILE A 337 2.78 18.57 -9.27
N ASP A 338 2.87 18.35 -10.58
CA ASP A 338 2.54 19.35 -11.60
C ASP A 338 1.02 19.50 -11.81
N THR A 339 0.24 18.41 -11.68
CA THR A 339 -1.17 18.40 -12.09
C THR A 339 -2.19 18.32 -10.95
N ALA A 340 -1.79 18.07 -9.70
CA ALA A 340 -2.75 17.84 -8.62
C ALA A 340 -3.60 19.08 -8.25
N GLY A 341 -3.07 20.29 -8.46
CA GLY A 341 -3.77 21.54 -8.17
C GLY A 341 -3.69 21.98 -6.69
N SER A 342 -4.33 23.10 -6.38
CA SER A 342 -4.22 23.77 -5.07
C SER A 342 -4.83 23.00 -3.90
N ASP A 343 -5.87 22.19 -4.15
CA ASP A 343 -6.53 21.38 -3.12
C ASP A 343 -5.59 20.32 -2.52
N PHE A 344 -4.48 20.04 -3.21
CA PHE A 344 -3.46 19.07 -2.83
C PHE A 344 -2.14 19.73 -2.42
N ALA A 345 -2.14 21.04 -2.11
CA ALA A 345 -0.90 21.81 -1.89
C ALA A 345 0.01 21.22 -0.79
N LYS A 346 -0.55 20.67 0.30
CA LYS A 346 0.25 20.01 1.35
C LYS A 346 0.89 18.71 0.85
N ALA A 347 0.17 17.99 -0.02
CA ALA A 347 0.60 16.73 -0.61
C ALA A 347 1.65 16.94 -1.70
N THR A 348 1.45 17.92 -2.59
CA THR A 348 2.45 18.29 -3.61
C THR A 348 3.71 18.86 -2.96
N TYR A 349 3.58 19.65 -1.89
CA TYR A 349 4.72 20.13 -1.12
C TYR A 349 5.55 18.97 -0.54
N ALA A 350 4.92 18.04 0.19
CA ALA A 350 5.60 16.89 0.75
C ALA A 350 6.27 16.07 -0.35
N ALA A 351 5.51 15.68 -1.39
CA ALA A 351 6.00 14.92 -2.54
C ALA A 351 7.22 15.55 -3.20
N MET A 352 7.21 16.87 -3.42
CA MET A 352 8.32 17.61 -4.01
C MET A 352 9.56 17.60 -3.10
N ARG A 353 9.37 17.79 -1.80
CA ARG A 353 10.46 17.86 -0.81
C ARG A 353 11.19 16.52 -0.64
N GLU A 354 10.44 15.45 -0.41
CA GLU A 354 11.04 14.16 -0.03
C GLU A 354 11.25 13.22 -1.22
N ARG A 355 10.45 13.39 -2.28
CA ARG A 355 10.37 12.52 -3.46
C ARG A 355 10.31 11.04 -3.10
N SER A 356 9.51 10.65 -2.11
CA SER A 356 9.39 9.25 -1.71
C SER A 356 8.59 8.47 -2.74
N VAL A 357 9.06 7.27 -3.07
CA VAL A 357 8.36 6.28 -3.90
C VAL A 357 8.34 4.93 -3.18
N GLY A 358 7.44 4.04 -3.58
CA GLY A 358 7.35 2.68 -3.06
C GLY A 358 7.36 1.66 -4.18
N LEU A 359 8.55 1.16 -4.52
CA LEU A 359 8.68 -0.02 -5.36
C LEU A 359 8.48 -1.27 -4.49
N GLY A 360 7.35 -1.95 -4.70
CA GLY A 360 7.00 -3.19 -4.05
C GLY A 360 7.26 -4.41 -4.93
N VAL A 361 6.69 -5.54 -4.52
CA VAL A 361 6.72 -6.79 -5.29
C VAL A 361 5.36 -7.49 -5.24
N MET A 362 5.16 -8.41 -6.17
CA MET A 362 4.13 -9.45 -6.14
C MET A 362 4.74 -10.77 -6.62
N GLY A 363 3.97 -11.86 -6.59
CA GLY A 363 4.36 -13.13 -7.20
C GLY A 363 5.42 -13.92 -6.42
N PHE A 364 5.69 -13.60 -5.15
CA PHE A 364 6.69 -14.34 -4.37
C PHE A 364 6.31 -15.81 -4.21
N HIS A 365 5.07 -16.10 -3.80
CA HIS A 365 4.61 -17.49 -3.68
C HIS A 365 4.47 -18.18 -5.03
N SER A 366 4.00 -17.46 -6.06
CA SER A 366 4.00 -17.94 -7.45
C SER A 366 5.39 -18.41 -7.91
N PHE A 367 6.43 -17.63 -7.64
CA PHE A 367 7.82 -18.01 -7.92
C PHE A 367 8.21 -19.31 -7.21
N LEU A 368 7.89 -19.42 -5.91
CA LEU A 368 8.22 -20.60 -5.13
C LEU A 368 7.50 -21.85 -5.67
N GLN A 369 6.20 -21.75 -5.98
CA GLN A 369 5.42 -22.84 -6.56
C GLN A 369 5.94 -23.23 -7.95
N ALA A 370 6.28 -22.27 -8.80
CA ALA A 370 6.88 -22.53 -10.12
C ALA A 370 8.21 -23.29 -10.05
N ASN A 371 8.93 -23.18 -8.93
CA ASN A 371 10.22 -23.83 -8.70
C ASN A 371 10.13 -25.03 -7.75
N ASN A 372 8.92 -25.49 -7.39
CA ASN A 372 8.68 -26.60 -6.46
C ASN A 372 9.38 -26.40 -5.09
N ILE A 373 9.29 -25.18 -4.54
CA ILE A 373 9.88 -24.81 -3.25
C ILE A 373 8.75 -24.56 -2.24
N PRO A 374 8.60 -25.38 -1.19
CA PRO A 374 7.66 -25.12 -0.11
C PRO A 374 7.95 -23.78 0.57
N LEU A 375 6.90 -23.06 0.97
CA LEU A 375 7.01 -21.71 1.53
C LEU A 375 7.90 -21.66 2.78
N GLU A 376 7.82 -22.69 3.61
CA GLU A 376 8.56 -22.81 4.88
C GLU A 376 9.98 -23.38 4.70
N ALA A 377 10.37 -23.76 3.47
CA ALA A 377 11.66 -24.36 3.21
C ALA A 377 12.82 -23.37 3.39
N VAL A 378 14.00 -23.89 3.73
CA VAL A 378 15.25 -23.12 3.79
C VAL A 378 15.52 -22.39 2.46
N MET A 379 15.20 -23.03 1.33
CA MET A 379 15.36 -22.44 0.00
C MET A 379 14.46 -21.22 -0.22
N ALA A 380 13.22 -21.21 0.30
CA ALA A 380 12.35 -20.04 0.22
C ALA A 380 12.98 -18.84 0.94
N LYS A 381 13.58 -19.07 2.12
CA LYS A 381 14.32 -18.04 2.87
C LYS A 381 15.56 -17.54 2.13
N VAL A 382 16.28 -18.42 1.43
CA VAL A 382 17.44 -18.04 0.60
C VAL A 382 17.01 -17.14 -0.55
N TRP A 383 15.96 -17.54 -1.28
CA TRP A 383 15.42 -16.74 -2.39
C TRP A 383 14.87 -15.40 -1.93
N ASN A 384 14.10 -15.38 -0.83
CA ASN A 384 13.64 -14.16 -0.19
C ASN A 384 14.81 -13.17 0.02
N LYS A 385 15.86 -13.59 0.73
CA LYS A 385 17.04 -12.74 0.98
C LYS A 385 17.74 -12.31 -0.31
N LYS A 386 17.90 -13.22 -1.29
CA LYS A 386 18.56 -12.93 -2.56
C LYS A 386 17.80 -11.86 -3.35
N MET A 387 16.49 -12.05 -3.54
CA MET A 387 15.63 -11.14 -4.31
C MET A 387 15.59 -9.75 -3.68
N PHE A 388 15.29 -9.65 -2.37
CA PHE A 388 15.17 -8.34 -1.73
C PHE A 388 16.51 -7.61 -1.56
N LYS A 389 17.63 -8.34 -1.42
CA LYS A 389 18.97 -7.73 -1.46
C LYS A 389 19.28 -7.17 -2.85
N HIS A 390 18.96 -7.93 -3.90
CA HIS A 390 19.13 -7.51 -5.29
C HIS A 390 18.33 -6.24 -5.59
N ILE A 391 17.02 -6.26 -5.29
CA ILE A 391 16.11 -5.14 -5.52
C ILE A 391 16.57 -3.89 -4.76
N ARG A 392 16.88 -4.03 -3.46
CA ARG A 392 17.36 -2.91 -2.65
C ARG A 392 18.63 -2.29 -3.21
N GLY A 393 19.62 -3.11 -3.56
CA GLY A 393 20.89 -2.62 -4.12
C GLY A 393 20.68 -1.81 -5.40
N HIS A 394 19.82 -2.27 -6.29
CA HIS A 394 19.54 -1.56 -7.54
C HIS A 394 18.70 -0.29 -7.34
N CYS A 395 17.73 -0.27 -6.43
CA CYS A 395 16.98 0.94 -6.11
C CYS A 395 17.86 2.02 -5.44
N ASP A 396 18.77 1.60 -4.55
CA ASP A 396 19.73 2.50 -3.91
C ASP A 396 20.70 3.10 -4.95
N GLN A 397 21.16 2.30 -5.91
CA GLN A 397 21.99 2.78 -7.00
C GLN A 397 21.22 3.73 -7.93
N ALA A 398 20.00 3.37 -8.34
CA ALA A 398 19.15 4.19 -9.19
C ALA A 398 18.88 5.57 -8.58
N SER A 399 18.64 5.64 -7.26
CA SER A 399 18.44 6.91 -6.56
C SER A 399 19.66 7.83 -6.65
N LYS A 400 20.88 7.30 -6.52
CA LYS A 400 22.12 8.08 -6.68
C LYS A 400 22.35 8.50 -8.11
N THR A 401 22.11 7.60 -9.08
CA THR A 401 22.19 7.93 -10.51
C THR A 401 21.26 9.08 -10.84
N LEU A 402 19.98 8.99 -10.46
CA LEU A 402 19.00 10.03 -10.71
C LEU A 402 19.28 11.32 -9.91
N ALA A 403 19.90 11.23 -8.73
CA ALA A 403 20.33 12.42 -7.99
C ALA A 403 21.40 13.21 -8.75
N LYS A 404 22.33 12.52 -9.42
CA LYS A 404 23.36 13.17 -10.26
C LYS A 404 22.76 13.79 -11.52
N GLU A 405 21.79 13.12 -12.12
CA GLU A 405 21.15 13.60 -13.35
C GLU A 405 20.15 14.73 -13.12
N ARG A 406 19.34 14.63 -12.06
CA ARG A 406 18.16 15.47 -11.81
C ARG A 406 18.24 16.30 -10.52
N GLY A 407 19.33 16.20 -9.79
CA GLY A 407 19.47 16.71 -8.43
C GLY A 407 18.86 15.77 -7.37
N ALA A 408 19.48 15.73 -6.20
CA ALA A 408 18.93 15.13 -5.00
C ALA A 408 17.56 15.74 -4.65
N CYS A 409 16.70 15.01 -3.94
CA CYS A 409 15.48 15.64 -3.43
C CYS A 409 15.82 16.74 -2.43
N PRO A 410 15.01 17.80 -2.32
CA PRO A 410 15.28 18.93 -1.43
C PRO A 410 15.54 18.53 0.02
N ASP A 411 14.80 17.56 0.56
CA ASP A 411 15.04 17.06 1.93
C ASP A 411 16.42 16.43 2.09
N ALA A 412 16.97 15.77 1.08
CA ALA A 412 18.33 15.22 1.13
C ALA A 412 19.39 16.32 0.86
N ALA A 413 19.12 17.19 -0.11
CA ALA A 413 20.02 18.27 -0.52
C ALA A 413 20.31 19.27 0.61
N ASP A 414 19.31 19.61 1.43
CA ASP A 414 19.45 20.51 2.59
C ASP A 414 20.51 20.03 3.60
N PHE A 415 20.81 18.72 3.62
CA PHE A 415 21.82 18.10 4.49
C PHE A 415 23.02 17.54 3.70
N GLY A 416 23.19 17.92 2.43
CA GLY A 416 24.31 17.48 1.60
C GLY A 416 24.30 16.00 1.24
N ILE A 417 23.13 15.35 1.26
CA ILE A 417 22.97 13.93 0.92
C ILE A 417 22.55 13.78 -0.55
N GLU A 418 23.29 12.96 -1.30
CA GLU A 418 23.05 12.69 -2.73
C GLU A 418 22.06 11.54 -2.93
N GLU A 419 20.78 11.77 -2.65
CA GLU A 419 19.68 10.81 -2.88
C GLU A 419 18.52 11.47 -3.61
N ARG A 420 18.02 10.84 -4.68
CA ARG A 420 16.85 11.34 -5.41
C ARG A 420 15.56 11.08 -4.66
N PHE A 421 15.47 9.95 -3.96
CA PHE A 421 14.28 9.54 -3.22
C PHE A 421 14.60 9.37 -1.75
N SER A 422 13.82 10.00 -0.86
CA SER A 422 14.00 9.76 0.57
C SER A 422 13.67 8.33 0.96
N ASN A 423 12.57 7.80 0.43
CA ASN A 423 12.18 6.39 0.57
C ASN A 423 11.96 5.77 -0.81
N LYS A 424 12.27 4.48 -0.94
CA LYS A 424 12.38 3.78 -2.23
C LYS A 424 11.51 2.52 -2.35
N LEU A 425 11.34 1.79 -1.24
CA LEU A 425 10.74 0.46 -1.23
C LEU A 425 9.56 0.43 -0.26
N ALA A 426 8.43 -0.09 -0.72
CA ALA A 426 7.27 -0.39 0.11
C ALA A 426 6.49 -1.54 -0.55
N ILE A 427 6.31 -2.65 0.16
CA ILE A 427 5.58 -3.81 -0.35
C ILE A 427 4.09 -3.60 -0.02
N ALA A 428 3.37 -3.00 -0.95
CA ALA A 428 1.94 -2.77 -0.82
C ALA A 428 1.11 -4.01 -1.22
N PRO A 429 -0.15 -4.10 -0.77
CA PRO A 429 -1.07 -5.10 -1.30
C PRO A 429 -1.28 -4.94 -2.81
N THR A 430 -1.08 -6.01 -3.57
CA THR A 430 -1.14 -5.98 -5.04
C THR A 430 -2.41 -6.63 -5.61
N ALA A 431 -3.51 -6.60 -4.86
CA ALA A 431 -4.72 -7.39 -5.13
C ALA A 431 -5.23 -7.31 -6.58
N SER A 432 -5.28 -6.12 -7.18
CA SER A 432 -5.73 -5.98 -8.58
C SER A 432 -4.62 -6.19 -9.61
N ILE A 433 -3.40 -5.75 -9.33
CA ILE A 433 -2.32 -5.80 -10.32
C ILE A 433 -1.69 -7.19 -10.42
N SER A 434 -1.77 -8.03 -9.39
CA SER A 434 -1.34 -9.43 -9.47
C SER A 434 -2.30 -10.29 -10.29
N ILE A 435 -3.60 -9.98 -10.26
CA ILE A 435 -4.59 -10.55 -11.18
C ILE A 435 -4.23 -10.23 -12.63
N ILE A 436 -3.85 -8.97 -12.91
CA ILE A 436 -3.44 -8.53 -14.25
C ILE A 436 -2.13 -9.21 -14.67
N CYS A 437 -1.18 -9.38 -13.74
CA CYS A 437 0.09 -10.06 -13.96
C CYS A 437 -0.05 -11.59 -13.92
N GLY A 438 -0.82 -12.16 -14.85
CA GLY A 438 -0.88 -13.61 -15.00
C GLY A 438 -1.61 -14.36 -13.87
N GLY A 439 -2.24 -13.64 -12.93
CA GLY A 439 -2.78 -14.27 -11.72
C GLY A 439 -1.72 -14.59 -10.68
N ALA A 440 -0.59 -13.88 -10.67
CA ALA A 440 0.46 -14.01 -9.67
C ALA A 440 -0.07 -13.85 -8.24
N SER A 441 0.62 -14.48 -7.28
CA SER A 441 0.31 -14.35 -5.85
C SER A 441 0.41 -12.88 -5.39
N PRO A 442 -0.47 -12.39 -4.52
CA PRO A 442 -0.45 -10.99 -4.11
C PRO A 442 0.72 -10.69 -3.16
N GLY A 443 1.42 -9.57 -3.38
CA GLY A 443 2.50 -9.11 -2.50
C GLY A 443 3.57 -10.19 -2.26
N ILE A 444 3.85 -10.41 -0.98
CA ILE A 444 4.68 -11.51 -0.48
C ILE A 444 3.84 -12.64 0.14
N GLU A 445 2.52 -12.57 -0.01
CA GLU A 445 1.58 -13.49 0.62
C GLU A 445 1.51 -14.82 -0.15
N PRO A 446 1.24 -15.93 0.55
CA PRO A 446 0.81 -17.15 -0.11
C PRO A 446 -0.54 -16.97 -0.80
N SER A 447 -0.77 -17.80 -1.80
CA SER A 447 -2.10 -17.94 -2.41
C SER A 447 -3.06 -18.47 -1.35
N ALA A 448 -4.20 -17.80 -1.16
CA ALA A 448 -5.12 -18.12 -0.07
C ALA A 448 -5.73 -19.54 -0.17
N ALA A 449 -5.82 -20.09 -1.38
CA ALA A 449 -6.34 -21.43 -1.64
C ALA A 449 -5.85 -21.94 -3.00
N ASN A 450 -5.81 -23.26 -3.20
CA ASN A 450 -5.47 -23.86 -4.50
C ASN A 450 -6.63 -23.87 -5.50
N VAL A 451 -7.87 -23.74 -5.01
CA VAL A 451 -9.04 -23.50 -5.85
C VAL A 451 -10.00 -22.59 -5.10
N TYR A 452 -10.50 -21.54 -5.77
CA TYR A 452 -11.46 -20.62 -5.17
C TYR A 452 -12.39 -20.01 -6.21
N ASN A 453 -13.55 -19.53 -5.76
CA ASN A 453 -14.47 -18.78 -6.58
C ASN A 453 -14.13 -17.29 -6.50
N HIS A 454 -13.86 -16.67 -7.65
CA HIS A 454 -13.64 -15.24 -7.75
C HIS A 454 -14.80 -14.57 -8.48
N LYS A 455 -15.39 -13.55 -7.87
CA LYS A 455 -16.52 -12.79 -8.43
C LYS A 455 -16.04 -11.50 -9.10
N THR A 456 -16.41 -11.29 -10.36
CA THR A 456 -16.33 -10.00 -11.07
C THR A 456 -17.70 -9.32 -11.12
N LEU A 457 -17.77 -8.15 -11.76
CA LEU A 457 -19.05 -7.55 -12.15
C LEU A 457 -19.77 -8.38 -13.22
N SER A 458 -19.00 -9.10 -14.04
CA SER A 458 -19.45 -9.89 -15.19
C SER A 458 -19.79 -11.36 -14.85
N GLY A 459 -19.47 -11.87 -13.66
CA GLY A 459 -19.79 -13.25 -13.27
C GLY A 459 -18.96 -13.80 -12.11
N SER A 460 -19.09 -15.10 -11.83
CA SER A 460 -18.26 -15.83 -10.86
C SER A 460 -17.47 -16.91 -11.60
N PHE A 461 -16.16 -16.95 -11.39
CA PHE A 461 -15.25 -17.87 -12.05
C PHE A 461 -14.53 -18.74 -11.03
N VAL A 462 -14.43 -20.04 -11.31
CA VAL A 462 -13.55 -20.94 -10.54
C VAL A 462 -12.13 -20.69 -11.02
N VAL A 463 -11.24 -20.33 -10.09
CA VAL A 463 -9.82 -20.16 -10.36
C VAL A 463 -9.08 -21.35 -9.74
N ARG A 464 -8.35 -22.09 -10.57
CA ARG A 464 -7.48 -23.20 -10.17
C ARG A 464 -6.04 -22.72 -10.10
N ASN A 465 -5.27 -23.24 -9.16
CA ASN A 465 -3.84 -22.97 -9.07
C ASN A 465 -3.12 -23.63 -10.26
N PRO A 466 -2.49 -22.84 -11.16
CA PRO A 466 -1.88 -23.37 -12.37
C PRO A 466 -0.65 -24.25 -12.10
N TYR A 467 0.05 -24.04 -10.98
CA TYR A 467 1.21 -24.87 -10.61
C TYR A 467 0.76 -26.23 -10.08
N LEU A 468 -0.29 -26.24 -9.25
CA LEU A 468 -0.90 -27.49 -8.79
C LEU A 468 -1.53 -28.26 -9.96
N GLU A 469 -2.20 -27.58 -10.89
CA GLU A 469 -2.77 -28.23 -12.08
C GLU A 469 -1.71 -28.96 -12.90
N LYS A 470 -0.56 -28.32 -13.15
CA LYS A 470 0.58 -28.97 -13.82
C LYS A 470 1.04 -30.21 -13.07
N LEU A 471 1.12 -30.15 -11.74
CA LEU A 471 1.51 -31.30 -10.92
C LEU A 471 0.47 -32.43 -10.98
N LEU A 472 -0.81 -32.12 -10.85
CA LEU A 472 -1.90 -33.10 -10.94
C LEU A 472 -1.96 -33.77 -12.32
N ILE A 473 -1.65 -33.04 -13.41
CA ILE A 473 -1.52 -33.63 -14.76
C ILE A 473 -0.41 -34.68 -14.77
N GLN A 474 0.76 -34.38 -14.19
CA GLN A 474 1.89 -35.33 -14.13
C GLN A 474 1.55 -36.57 -13.30
N LYS A 475 0.74 -36.42 -12.25
CA LYS A 475 0.26 -37.51 -11.41
C LYS A 475 -0.91 -38.30 -12.03
N GLY A 476 -1.45 -37.86 -13.17
CA GLY A 476 -2.64 -38.45 -13.78
C GLY A 476 -3.92 -38.26 -12.94
N ARG A 477 -3.98 -37.17 -12.17
CA ARG A 477 -5.05 -36.83 -11.20
C ARG A 477 -5.66 -35.46 -11.46
N ASN A 478 -5.50 -34.92 -12.67
CA ASN A 478 -6.17 -33.69 -13.09
C ASN A 478 -7.59 -33.99 -13.60
N ASP A 479 -8.45 -34.41 -12.68
CA ASP A 479 -9.86 -34.75 -12.93
C ASP A 479 -10.81 -33.89 -12.08
N GLU A 480 -12.07 -33.78 -12.51
CA GLU A 480 -13.08 -32.96 -11.83
C GLU A 480 -13.37 -33.43 -10.40
N ASP A 481 -13.24 -34.73 -10.12
CA ASP A 481 -13.44 -35.28 -8.77
C ASP A 481 -12.35 -34.77 -7.81
N THR A 482 -11.10 -34.73 -8.26
CA THR A 482 -9.96 -34.21 -7.50
C THR A 482 -10.13 -32.71 -7.24
N TRP A 483 -10.49 -31.90 -8.25
CA TRP A 483 -10.75 -30.47 -8.03
C TRP A 483 -11.96 -30.19 -7.14
N THR A 484 -13.02 -30.99 -7.25
CA THR A 484 -14.20 -30.90 -6.38
C THR A 484 -13.84 -31.25 -4.93
N SER A 485 -12.97 -32.25 -4.74
CA SER A 485 -12.44 -32.63 -3.44
C SER A 485 -11.62 -31.49 -2.81
N ILE A 486 -10.70 -30.89 -3.56
CA ILE A 486 -9.92 -29.72 -3.12
C ILE A 486 -10.86 -28.56 -2.76
N MET A 487 -11.89 -28.29 -3.57
CA MET A 487 -12.84 -27.20 -3.31
C MET A 487 -13.67 -27.45 -2.03
N THR A 488 -14.08 -28.69 -1.80
CA THR A 488 -14.84 -29.11 -0.62
C THR A 488 -13.99 -28.98 0.64
N ASP A 489 -12.68 -29.24 0.53
CA ASP A 489 -11.71 -29.05 1.61
C ASP A 489 -11.10 -27.63 1.62
N LYS A 490 -11.89 -26.64 1.19
CA LYS A 490 -11.58 -25.19 1.26
C LYS A 490 -10.29 -24.78 0.53
N GLY A 491 -9.92 -25.50 -0.53
CA GLY A 491 -8.71 -25.24 -1.30
C GLY A 491 -7.46 -25.98 -0.80
N SER A 492 -7.59 -26.82 0.23
CA SER A 492 -6.51 -27.66 0.76
C SER A 492 -6.19 -28.84 -0.16
N VAL A 493 -4.94 -29.29 -0.12
CA VAL A 493 -4.46 -30.51 -0.79
C VAL A 493 -3.91 -31.54 0.18
N GLN A 494 -3.94 -31.26 1.49
CA GLN A 494 -3.29 -32.10 2.51
C GLN A 494 -3.86 -33.53 2.56
N HIS A 495 -5.14 -33.67 2.22
CA HIS A 495 -5.87 -34.93 2.18
C HIS A 495 -5.64 -35.75 0.91
N LEU A 496 -4.92 -35.24 -0.10
CA LEU A 496 -4.69 -35.95 -1.34
C LEU A 496 -3.57 -36.98 -1.19
N ASP A 497 -3.90 -38.26 -1.28
CA ASP A 497 -2.94 -39.37 -1.17
C ASP A 497 -1.98 -39.49 -2.37
N CYS A 498 -2.29 -38.82 -3.49
CA CYS A 498 -1.44 -38.81 -4.68
C CYS A 498 -0.26 -37.84 -4.59
N LEU A 499 -0.25 -36.96 -3.58
CA LEU A 499 0.82 -36.02 -3.32
C LEU A 499 1.67 -36.51 -2.15
N ASP A 500 2.99 -36.34 -2.27
CA ASP A 500 3.89 -36.56 -1.13
C ASP A 500 3.93 -35.35 -0.19
N ASP A 501 4.64 -35.48 0.94
CA ASP A 501 4.72 -34.43 1.97
C ASP A 501 5.39 -33.15 1.45
N HIS A 502 6.28 -33.25 0.45
CA HIS A 502 6.95 -32.09 -0.14
C HIS A 502 6.00 -31.34 -1.08
N GLU A 503 5.22 -32.07 -1.87
CA GLU A 503 4.21 -31.52 -2.79
C GLU A 503 3.01 -30.92 -2.06
N LYS A 504 2.70 -31.41 -0.85
CA LYS A 504 1.68 -30.87 0.04
C LYS A 504 2.12 -29.58 0.74
N ALA A 505 3.41 -29.44 1.05
CA ALA A 505 3.99 -28.28 1.73
C ALA A 505 4.22 -27.10 0.79
#